data_AF-A0AAU1GD42-F1
#
_entry.id   AF-A0AAU1GD42-F1
#
_cell.length_a   1.000
_cell.length_b   1.000
_cell.length_c   1.000
_cell.angle_alpha   90.00
_cell.angle_beta   90.00
_cell.angle_gamma   90.00
#
_symmetry.space_group_name_H-M   'P 1'
#
loop_
_entity.id
_entity.type
_entity.pdbx_description
1 polymer ?
#
loop_
_entity_poly.entity_id
_entity_poly.type
_entity_poly.pdbx_seq_one_letter_code
_entity_poly.pdbx_strand_id
1 'polypeptide(L)'
;MNSTHLTRLADDLDEMQRYLDRQVKRMDTVVDTIEARWQGPAAKAYRRRHRDAAKEAVRIRELMKLIEVAVRLSRDGFTEQELDTLAAFRRIQMSVDVDREAAELSTPNTGSPPAPRTSRLQDL
;
A
#
# COMPACT_ATOMS: atom_id res chain seq x y z
N MET A 1 21.48 22.60 -2.50
CA MET A 1 20.95 21.48 -3.33
C MET A 1 20.40 22.08 -4.61
N ASN A 2 20.61 21.45 -5.78
CA ASN A 2 20.15 21.99 -7.07
C ASN A 2 18.69 21.61 -7.34
N SER A 3 17.89 22.51 -7.93
CA SER A 3 16.44 22.35 -8.20
C SER A 3 16.09 21.05 -8.96
N THR A 4 16.96 20.63 -9.88
CA THR A 4 16.84 19.36 -10.62
C THR A 4 16.90 18.13 -9.71
N HIS A 5 17.74 18.14 -8.67
CA HIS A 5 17.84 17.01 -7.73
C HIS A 5 16.60 16.89 -6.85
N LEU A 6 15.99 18.01 -6.44
CA LEU A 6 14.75 18.01 -5.67
C LEU A 6 13.57 17.52 -6.51
N THR A 7 13.50 17.94 -7.79
CA THR A 7 12.48 17.42 -8.71
C THR A 7 12.59 15.91 -8.86
N ARG A 8 13.81 15.41 -9.11
CA ARG A 8 14.05 13.95 -9.20
C ARG A 8 13.69 13.21 -7.92
N LEU A 9 14.06 13.74 -6.76
CA LEU A 9 13.72 13.13 -5.47
C LEU A 9 12.20 13.03 -5.26
N ALA A 10 11.45 14.06 -5.64
CA ALA A 10 9.99 14.03 -5.59
C ALA A 10 9.42 12.93 -6.50
N ASP A 11 9.94 12.80 -7.72
CA ASP A 11 9.50 11.76 -8.66
C ASP A 11 9.88 10.35 -8.17
N ASP A 12 11.04 10.18 -7.54
CA ASP A 12 11.47 8.92 -6.92
C ASP A 12 10.54 8.55 -5.74
N LEU A 13 10.11 9.53 -4.93
CA LEU A 13 9.15 9.32 -3.84
C LEU A 13 7.77 8.88 -4.37
N ASP A 14 7.29 9.48 -5.44
CA ASP A 14 6.04 9.09 -6.12
C ASP A 14 6.15 7.66 -6.70
N GLU A 15 7.30 7.30 -7.29
CA GLU A 15 7.54 5.94 -7.77
C GLU A 15 7.52 4.91 -6.62
N MET A 16 8.16 5.23 -5.50
CA MET A 16 8.18 4.34 -4.32
C MET A 16 6.77 4.13 -3.74
N GLN A 17 5.92 5.16 -3.71
CA GLN A 17 4.53 5.03 -3.29
C GLN A 17 3.77 4.02 -4.16
N ARG A 18 3.90 4.14 -5.49
CA ARG A 18 3.28 3.19 -6.43
C ARG A 18 3.88 1.79 -6.31
N TYR A 19 5.17 1.68 -6.04
CA TYR A 19 5.84 0.40 -5.85
C TYR A 19 5.30 -0.33 -4.60
N LEU A 20 5.21 0.37 -3.46
CA LEU A 20 4.69 -0.21 -2.21
C LEU A 20 3.25 -0.71 -2.38
N ASP A 21 2.39 0.07 -3.04
CA ASP A 21 1.01 -0.34 -3.34
C ASP A 21 0.94 -1.65 -4.14
N ARG A 22 1.76 -1.76 -5.20
CA ARG A 22 1.87 -3.00 -5.99
C ARG A 22 2.39 -4.18 -5.18
N GLN A 23 3.35 -3.97 -4.28
CA GLN A 23 3.89 -5.05 -3.44
C GLN A 23 2.85 -5.60 -2.46
N VAL A 24 2.06 -4.72 -1.83
CA VAL A 24 0.97 -5.14 -0.93
C VAL A 24 -0.07 -5.94 -1.70
N LYS A 25 -0.54 -5.45 -2.85
CA LYS A 25 -1.50 -6.17 -3.71
C LYS A 25 -0.98 -7.52 -4.19
N ARG A 26 0.32 -7.63 -4.52
CA ARG A 26 0.93 -8.91 -4.89
C ARG A 26 0.91 -9.88 -3.70
N MET A 27 1.22 -9.40 -2.50
CA MET A 27 1.19 -10.23 -1.30
C MET A 27 -0.24 -10.69 -0.96
N ASP A 28 -1.24 -9.83 -1.15
CA ASP A 28 -2.65 -10.18 -0.99
C ASP A 28 -3.04 -11.38 -1.88
N THR A 29 -2.64 -11.33 -3.16
CA THR A 29 -2.88 -12.45 -4.11
C THR A 29 -2.24 -13.77 -3.64
N VAL A 30 -1.04 -13.69 -3.04
CA VAL A 30 -0.36 -14.88 -2.48
C VAL A 30 -1.14 -15.43 -1.29
N VAL A 31 -1.61 -14.55 -0.39
CA VAL A 31 -2.42 -14.96 0.77
C VAL A 31 -3.72 -15.62 0.31
N ASP A 32 -4.42 -15.04 -0.66
CA ASP A 32 -5.66 -15.61 -1.22
C ASP A 32 -5.43 -17.02 -1.80
N THR A 33 -4.30 -17.22 -2.49
CA THR A 33 -3.94 -18.52 -3.07
C THR A 33 -3.69 -19.60 -2.00
N ILE A 34 -3.15 -19.20 -0.84
CA ILE A 34 -2.92 -20.08 0.32
C ILE A 34 -4.26 -20.37 1.01
N GLU A 35 -5.07 -19.35 1.28
CA GLU A 35 -6.39 -19.49 1.94
C GLU A 35 -7.35 -20.37 1.12
N ALA A 36 -7.27 -20.32 -0.21
CA ALA A 36 -8.08 -21.16 -1.09
C ALA A 36 -7.82 -22.67 -0.90
N ARG A 37 -6.60 -23.06 -0.52
CA ARG A 37 -6.21 -24.48 -0.36
C ARG A 37 -6.23 -24.93 1.10
N TRP A 38 -5.90 -24.04 2.04
CA TRP A 38 -5.82 -24.35 3.46
C TRP A 38 -6.69 -23.40 4.27
N GLN A 39 -7.94 -23.82 4.51
CA GLN A 39 -8.86 -23.10 5.39
C GLN A 39 -8.64 -23.55 6.83
N GLY A 40 -7.95 -22.73 7.63
CA GLY A 40 -7.64 -23.09 9.01
C GLY A 40 -7.03 -21.96 9.84
N PRO A 41 -6.69 -22.23 11.11
CA PRO A 41 -6.11 -21.24 12.02
C PRO A 41 -4.83 -20.58 11.49
N ALA A 42 -3.99 -21.32 10.76
CA ALA A 42 -2.79 -20.78 10.12
C ALA A 42 -3.12 -19.73 9.05
N ALA A 43 -4.13 -19.99 8.22
CA ALA A 43 -4.59 -19.07 7.18
C ALA A 43 -5.05 -17.73 7.80
N LYS A 44 -5.88 -17.81 8.85
CA LYS A 44 -6.32 -16.63 9.61
C LYS A 44 -5.17 -15.84 10.23
N ALA A 45 -4.13 -16.54 10.72
CA ALA A 45 -2.94 -15.89 11.28
C ALA A 45 -2.15 -15.13 10.20
N TYR A 46 -1.99 -15.73 9.00
CA TYR A 46 -1.36 -15.07 7.86
C TYR A 46 -2.16 -13.85 7.39
N ARG A 47 -3.48 -13.96 7.26
CA ARG A 47 -4.39 -12.86 6.91
C ARG A 47 -4.22 -11.67 7.84
N ARG A 48 -4.14 -11.93 9.15
CA ARG A 48 -3.90 -10.90 10.16
C ARG A 48 -2.55 -10.23 9.94
N ARG A 49 -1.47 -11.01 9.79
CA ARG A 49 -0.13 -10.46 9.54
C ARG A 49 -0.05 -9.63 8.27
N HIS A 50 -0.72 -10.07 7.20
CA HIS A 50 -0.79 -9.33 5.95
C HIS A 50 -1.55 -8.01 6.12
N ARG A 51 -2.68 -8.00 6.83
CA ARG A 51 -3.40 -6.76 7.16
C ARG A 51 -2.53 -5.80 7.98
N ASP A 52 -1.79 -6.30 8.97
CA ASP A 52 -0.87 -5.48 9.75
C ASP A 52 0.24 -4.88 8.87
N ALA A 53 0.77 -5.65 7.92
CA ALA A 53 1.74 -5.16 6.94
C ALA A 53 1.14 -4.13 5.96
N ALA A 54 -0.11 -4.32 5.53
CA ALA A 54 -0.83 -3.36 4.69
C ALA A 54 -1.04 -2.02 5.42
N LYS A 55 -1.39 -2.04 6.72
CA LYS A 55 -1.48 -0.82 7.54
C LYS A 55 -0.16 -0.07 7.56
N GLU A 56 0.95 -0.78 7.73
CA GLU A 56 2.26 -0.15 7.76
C GLU A 56 2.64 0.43 6.39
N ALA A 57 2.36 -0.29 5.31
CA ALA A 57 2.57 0.22 3.96
C ALA A 57 1.74 1.48 3.68
N VAL A 58 0.48 1.54 4.13
CA VAL A 58 -0.36 2.74 4.04
C VAL A 58 0.29 3.91 4.78
N ARG A 59 0.73 3.73 6.03
CA ARG A 59 1.40 4.79 6.80
C ARG A 59 2.65 5.31 6.13
N ILE A 60 3.51 4.40 5.64
CA ILE A 60 4.73 4.77 4.91
C ILE A 60 4.38 5.54 3.64
N ARG A 61 3.40 5.07 2.87
CA ARG A 61 2.94 5.74 1.65
C ARG A 61 2.42 7.14 1.94
N GLU A 62 1.60 7.30 2.98
CA GLU A 62 1.12 8.62 3.36
C GLU A 62 2.29 9.52 3.75
N LEU A 63 3.25 9.05 4.56
CA LEU A 63 4.43 9.82 4.94
C LEU A 63 5.25 10.24 3.71
N MET A 64 5.43 9.34 2.74
CA MET A 64 6.12 9.65 1.49
C MET A 64 5.41 10.74 0.69
N LYS A 65 4.07 10.76 0.63
CA LYS A 65 3.32 11.86 0.00
C LYS A 65 3.63 13.21 0.63
N LEU A 66 3.69 13.27 1.96
CA LEU A 66 4.02 14.52 2.67
C LEU A 66 5.44 14.99 2.33
N ILE A 67 6.40 14.07 2.33
CA ILE A 67 7.80 14.37 1.99
C ILE A 67 7.88 14.81 0.52
N GLU A 68 7.17 14.16 -0.39
CA GLU A 68 7.13 14.54 -1.81
C GLU A 68 6.62 15.97 -1.97
N VAL A 69 5.48 16.31 -1.35
CA VAL A 69 4.92 17.66 -1.39
C VAL A 69 5.91 18.67 -0.81
N ALA A 70 6.53 18.38 0.34
CA ALA A 70 7.54 19.25 0.94
C ALA A 70 8.74 19.47 0.00
N VAL A 71 9.23 18.41 -0.64
CA VAL A 71 10.35 18.48 -1.58
C VAL A 71 9.99 19.29 -2.81
N ARG A 72 8.80 19.10 -3.39
CA ARG A 72 8.31 19.86 -4.55
C ARG A 72 8.19 21.35 -4.23
N LEU A 73 7.66 21.69 -3.06
CA LEU A 73 7.54 23.09 -2.61
C LEU A 73 8.90 23.71 -2.26
N SER A 74 9.83 22.91 -1.72
CA SER A 74 11.17 23.40 -1.35
C SER A 74 12.07 23.75 -2.54
N ARG A 75 11.63 23.47 -3.78
CA ARG A 75 12.45 23.53 -5.00
C ARG A 75 13.21 24.84 -5.14
N ASP A 76 12.53 25.95 -4.87
CA ASP A 76 13.06 27.31 -5.01
C ASP A 76 13.22 28.01 -3.64
N GLY A 77 13.14 27.25 -2.55
CA GLY A 77 12.98 27.76 -1.17
C GLY A 77 11.51 27.88 -0.77
N PHE A 78 11.22 27.87 0.53
CA PHE A 78 9.84 27.95 1.03
C PHE A 78 9.34 29.39 1.12
N THR A 79 8.13 29.62 0.60
CA THR A 79 7.32 30.81 0.89
C THR A 79 6.33 30.53 2.04
N GLU A 80 5.78 31.59 2.65
CA GLU A 80 4.76 31.45 3.71
C GLU A 80 3.52 30.68 3.22
N GLN A 81 3.06 30.97 2.00
CA GLN A 81 1.91 30.29 1.39
C GLN A 81 2.16 28.79 1.19
N GLU A 82 3.39 28.39 0.86
CA GLU A 82 3.75 26.99 0.68
C GLU A 82 3.86 26.25 2.02
N LEU A 83 4.30 26.94 3.08
CA LEU A 83 4.28 26.39 4.44
C LEU A 83 2.85 26.17 4.92
N ASP A 84 1.94 27.10 4.64
CA ASP A 84 0.51 26.94 4.94
C ASP A 84 -0.11 25.77 4.17
N THR A 85 0.28 25.61 2.90
CA THR A 85 -0.13 24.49 2.05
C THR A 85 0.37 23.17 2.63
N LEU A 86 1.63 23.09 3.05
CA LEU A 86 2.21 21.90 3.66
C LEU A 86 1.52 21.56 5.00
N ALA A 87 1.21 22.56 5.81
CA ALA A 87 0.49 22.39 7.06
C ALA A 87 -0.93 21.88 6.83
N ALA A 88 -1.64 22.40 5.82
CA ALA A 88 -2.96 21.90 5.41
C ALA A 88 -2.89 20.45 4.93
N PHE A 89 -1.90 20.12 4.08
CA PHE A 89 -1.70 18.77 3.58
C PHE A 89 -1.44 17.78 4.71
N ARG A 90 -0.58 18.13 5.67
CA ARG A 90 -0.32 17.31 6.86
C ARG A 90 -1.60 17.00 7.65
N ARG A 91 -2.52 17.96 7.81
CA ARG A 91 -3.80 17.72 8.50
C ARG A 91 -4.67 16.70 7.77
N ILE A 92 -4.77 16.83 6.44
CA ILE A 92 -5.54 15.89 5.59
C ILE A 92 -4.93 14.49 5.67
N GLN A 93 -3.61 14.39 5.56
CA GLN A 93 -2.89 13.13 5.66
C GLN A 93 -3.10 12.44 7.03
N MET A 94 -3.09 13.21 8.13
CA MET A 94 -3.38 12.68 9.47
C MET A 94 -4.83 12.21 9.64
N SER A 95 -5.76 12.65 8.78
CA SER A 95 -7.14 12.16 8.76
C SER A 95 -7.37 10.91 7.91
N VAL A 96 -6.33 10.38 7.25
CA VAL A 96 -6.45 9.14 6.48
C VAL A 96 -6.79 7.97 7.40
N ASP A 97 -7.89 7.29 7.09
CA ASP A 97 -8.29 6.06 7.75
C ASP A 97 -7.41 4.89 7.28
N VAL A 98 -6.33 4.67 8.01
CA VAL A 98 -5.35 3.60 7.75
C VAL A 98 -6.02 2.22 7.81
N ASP A 99 -7.01 2.02 8.68
CA ASP A 99 -7.66 0.73 8.84
C ASP A 99 -8.55 0.40 7.64
N ARG A 100 -9.30 1.38 7.13
CA ARG A 100 -10.09 1.23 5.90
C ARG A 100 -9.21 0.97 4.68
N GLU A 101 -8.18 1.80 4.49
CA GLU A 101 -7.24 1.67 3.36
C GLU A 101 -6.53 0.30 3.38
N ALA A 102 -6.07 -0.13 4.55
CA ALA A 102 -5.45 -1.44 4.70
C ALA A 102 -6.45 -2.59 4.49
N ALA A 103 -7.71 -2.40 4.87
CA ALA A 103 -8.75 -3.39 4.62
C ALA A 103 -8.95 -3.59 3.11
N GLU A 104 -9.05 -2.51 2.32
CA GLU A 104 -9.18 -2.59 0.85
C GLU A 104 -7.99 -3.29 0.20
N LEU A 105 -6.78 -3.06 0.70
CA LEU A 105 -5.56 -3.73 0.24
C LEU A 105 -5.40 -5.18 0.71
N SER A 106 -6.27 -5.60 1.64
CA SER A 106 -6.18 -6.90 2.31
C SER A 106 -7.55 -7.58 2.45
N THR A 107 -8.49 -7.30 1.55
CA THR A 107 -9.74 -8.06 1.44
C THR A 107 -9.56 -9.15 0.40
N PRO A 108 -9.96 -10.40 0.69
CA PRO A 108 -9.86 -11.49 -0.27
C PRO A 108 -10.52 -11.14 -1.60
N ASN A 109 -9.83 -11.38 -2.71
CA ASN A 109 -10.43 -11.31 -4.04
C ASN A 109 -11.40 -12.48 -4.22
N THR A 110 -12.65 -12.27 -3.79
CA THR A 110 -13.75 -13.26 -3.90
C THR A 110 -14.20 -13.55 -5.34
N GLY A 111 -13.49 -13.03 -6.35
CA GLY A 111 -13.85 -13.10 -7.77
C GLY A 111 -13.28 -14.26 -8.58
N SER A 112 -12.56 -15.24 -8.00
CA SER A 112 -12.14 -16.43 -8.76
C SER A 112 -13.10 -17.61 -8.52
N PRO A 113 -13.73 -18.17 -9.58
CA PRO A 113 -14.46 -19.43 -9.47
C PRO A 113 -13.54 -20.52 -8.89
N PRO A 114 -14.06 -21.42 -8.03
CA PRO A 114 -13.28 -22.54 -7.53
C PRO A 114 -12.69 -23.32 -8.72
N ALA A 115 -11.37 -23.54 -8.70
CA ALA A 115 -10.71 -24.36 -9.71
C ALA A 115 -11.42 -25.72 -9.83
N PRO A 116 -11.64 -26.25 -11.05
CA PRO A 116 -12.34 -27.50 -11.22
C PRO A 116 -11.60 -28.61 -10.48
N ARG A 117 -12.30 -29.28 -9.56
CA ARG A 117 -11.80 -30.44 -8.83
C ARG A 117 -11.62 -31.57 -9.84
N THR A 118 -10.42 -31.75 -10.38
CA THR A 118 -10.12 -32.96 -11.16
C THR A 118 -10.07 -34.14 -10.19
N SER A 119 -11.21 -34.80 -10.01
CA SER A 119 -11.26 -36.16 -9.48
C SER A 119 -10.48 -37.07 -10.41
N ARG A 120 -9.31 -37.54 -9.96
CA ARG A 120 -8.61 -38.69 -10.54
C ARG A 120 -8.09 -39.56 -9.42
N LEU A 121 -8.98 -40.39 -8.89
CA LEU A 121 -8.66 -41.65 -8.21
C LEU A 121 -9.86 -42.61 -8.40
N GLN A 122 -10.16 -42.91 -9.66
CA GLN A 122 -10.87 -44.12 -10.08
C GLN A 122 -10.02 -44.74 -11.19
N ASP A 123 -8.90 -45.32 -10.76
CA ASP A 123 -8.19 -46.38 -11.45
C ASP A 123 -7.10 -46.82 -10.48
N LEU A 124 -7.39 -47.90 -9.77
CA LEU A 124 -6.52 -48.96 -9.25
C LEU A 124 -7.31 -49.80 -8.22
#